data_AF-A0A0V0GMY9-F1
#
_entry.id   AF-A0A0V0GMY9-F1
#
_cell.length_a   1.000
_cell.length_b   1.000
_cell.length_c   1.000
_cell.angle_alpha   90.00
_cell.angle_beta   90.00
_cell.angle_gamma   90.00
#
_symmetry.space_group_name_H-M   'P 1'
#
loop_
_entity.id
_entity.type
_entity.pdbx_description
1 polymer ?
#
loop_
_entity_poly.entity_id
_entity_poly.type
_entity_poly.pdbx_seq_one_letter_code
_entity_poly.pdbx_strand_id
1 'polypeptide(L)'
;MNVKDFEDYLHLSIQEAGIKLNVCPTVMKRVCRRDGLRRWPSRKINSIKKKISKRQESLSSIHAGERKSAKADITKLEKELADVFETIQ
;
A
#
# COMPACT_ATOMS: atom_id res chain seq x y z
N MET A 1 1.96 -15.81 11.32
CA MET A 1 2.15 -15.56 9.88
C MET A 1 0.90 -15.90 9.11
N ASN A 2 0.00 -14.94 9.15
CA ASN A 2 -1.11 -14.76 8.23
C ASN A 2 -0.74 -13.65 7.22
N VAL A 3 -1.58 -13.39 6.24
CA VAL A 3 -1.39 -12.27 5.30
C VAL A 3 -1.51 -10.90 5.98
N LYS A 4 -2.18 -10.80 7.14
CA LYS A 4 -2.30 -9.55 7.93
C LYS A 4 -0.97 -9.07 8.47
N ASP A 5 -0.09 -10.00 8.85
CA ASP A 5 1.28 -9.70 9.28
C ASP A 5 2.09 -8.99 8.16
N PHE A 6 1.60 -9.00 6.92
CA PHE A 6 2.22 -8.34 5.77
C PHE A 6 1.56 -7.00 5.42
N GLU A 7 0.50 -6.56 6.10
CA GLU A 7 -0.26 -5.34 5.75
C GLU A 7 0.67 -4.12 5.61
N ASP A 8 1.54 -3.92 6.59
CA ASP A 8 2.51 -2.82 6.58
C ASP A 8 3.55 -2.93 5.47
N TYR A 9 3.70 -4.09 4.81
CA TYR A 9 4.73 -4.38 3.81
C TYR A 9 4.19 -4.64 2.40
N LEU A 10 2.87 -4.74 2.19
CA LEU A 10 2.29 -4.98 0.85
C LEU A 10 2.59 -3.84 -0.13
N HIS A 11 2.94 -2.66 0.38
CA HIS A 11 3.44 -1.55 -0.43
C HIS A 11 4.80 -1.79 -1.07
N LEU A 12 5.59 -2.73 -0.54
CA LEU A 12 6.88 -3.12 -1.09
C LEU A 12 6.72 -4.28 -2.06
N SER A 13 7.76 -4.57 -2.84
CA SER A 13 7.81 -5.84 -3.57
C SER A 13 7.86 -7.02 -2.59
N ILE A 14 7.40 -8.20 -3.02
CA ILE A 14 7.44 -9.41 -2.18
C ILE A 14 8.86 -9.79 -1.75
N GLN A 15 9.88 -9.38 -2.52
CA GLN A 15 11.29 -9.56 -2.15
C GLN A 15 11.69 -8.61 -1.03
N GLU A 16 11.44 -7.31 -1.19
CA GLU A 16 11.76 -6.29 -0.18
C GLU A 16 10.99 -6.51 1.13
N ALA A 17 9.71 -6.88 1.04
CA ALA A 17 8.92 -7.27 2.19
C ALA A 17 9.53 -8.48 2.91
N GLY A 18 9.99 -9.48 2.17
CA GLY A 18 10.67 -10.64 2.73
C GLY A 18 11.97 -10.28 3.45
N ILE A 19 12.77 -9.37 2.88
CA ILE A 19 14.00 -8.86 3.51
C ILE A 19 13.67 -8.13 4.82
N LYS A 20 12.67 -7.23 4.81
CA LYS A 20 12.30 -6.46 6.01
C LYS A 20 11.67 -7.31 7.12
N LEU A 21 10.88 -8.32 6.75
CA LEU A 21 10.27 -9.26 7.68
C LEU A 21 11.23 -10.38 8.10
N ASN A 22 12.42 -10.44 7.49
CA ASN A 22 13.38 -11.53 7.63
C ASN A 22 12.76 -12.91 7.31
N VAL A 23 11.83 -12.93 6.35
CA VAL A 23 11.11 -14.12 5.87
C VAL A 23 11.51 -14.39 4.42
N CYS A 24 11.86 -15.64 4.14
CA CYS A 24 12.16 -16.05 2.77
C CYS A 24 10.93 -15.81 1.87
N PRO A 25 11.06 -15.18 0.68
CA PRO A 25 9.94 -14.92 -0.22
C PRO A 25 9.12 -16.17 -0.58
N THR A 26 9.76 -17.34 -0.55
CA THR A 26 9.11 -18.65 -0.77
C THR A 26 8.11 -18.99 0.33
N VAL A 27 8.44 -18.66 1.58
CA VAL A 27 7.55 -18.81 2.75
C VAL A 27 6.41 -17.80 2.67
N MET A 28 6.70 -16.53 2.37
CA MET A 28 5.65 -15.52 2.13
C MET A 28 4.68 -15.98 1.03
N LYS A 29 5.17 -16.45 -0.12
CA LYS A 29 4.33 -16.98 -1.20
C LYS A 29 3.46 -18.17 -0.75
N ARG A 30 3.95 -19.02 0.17
CA ARG A 30 3.14 -20.11 0.75
C ARG A 30 2.02 -19.56 1.61
N VAL A 31 2.31 -18.61 2.50
CA VAL A 31 1.31 -17.96 3.36
C VAL A 31 0.26 -17.25 2.52
N CYS A 32 0.69 -16.44 1.55
CA CYS A 32 -0.21 -15.73 0.63
C CYS A 32 -1.12 -16.69 -0.15
N ARG A 33 -0.61 -17.81 -0.66
CA ARG A 33 -1.44 -18.80 -1.36
C ARG A 33 -2.43 -19.51 -0.45
N ARG A 34 -2.05 -19.78 0.80
CA ARG A 34 -2.92 -20.43 1.80
C ARG A 34 -4.09 -19.53 2.17
N ASP A 35 -3.83 -18.24 2.32
CA ASP A 35 -4.83 -17.23 2.71
C ASP A 35 -5.56 -16.63 1.49
N GLY A 36 -5.44 -17.22 0.29
CA GLY A 36 -6.19 -16.78 -0.90
C GLY A 36 -5.60 -15.59 -1.68
N LEU A 37 -4.53 -14.96 -1.18
CA LEU A 37 -3.79 -13.92 -1.88
C LEU A 37 -2.98 -14.49 -3.06
N ARG A 38 -3.66 -14.70 -4.19
CA ARG A 38 -3.02 -15.17 -5.44
C ARG A 38 -2.07 -14.14 -6.05
N ARG A 39 -2.34 -12.84 -5.87
CA ARG A 39 -1.58 -11.77 -6.50
C ARG A 39 -1.18 -10.72 -5.48
N TRP A 40 0.13 -10.47 -5.37
CA TRP A 40 0.66 -9.43 -4.51
C TRP A 40 0.25 -8.04 -5.03
N PRO A 41 -0.44 -7.20 -4.24
CA PRO A 41 -1.04 -5.94 -4.68
C PRO A 41 -0.04 -4.78 -4.86
N SER A 42 1.28 -5.02 -4.77
CA SER A 42 2.29 -3.95 -4.80
C SER A 42 2.12 -2.97 -5.95
N ARG A 43 1.70 -3.42 -7.14
CA ARG A 43 1.46 -2.52 -8.28
C ARG A 43 0.34 -1.52 -8.01
N LYS A 44 -0.78 -1.98 -7.44
CA LYS A 44 -1.94 -1.11 -7.15
C LYS A 44 -1.59 -0.15 -6.01
N ILE A 45 -0.92 -0.66 -4.98
CA ILE A 45 -0.46 0.14 -3.84
C ILE A 45 0.56 1.20 -4.28
N ASN A 46 1.54 0.84 -5.11
CA ASN A 46 2.52 1.81 -5.64
C ASN A 46 1.89 2.86 -6.53
N SER A 47 0.88 2.50 -7.32
CA SER A 47 0.11 3.47 -8.10
C SER A 47 -0.59 4.49 -7.19
N ILE A 48 -1.25 4.02 -6.13
CA ILE A 48 -1.92 4.87 -5.15
C ILE A 48 -0.90 5.74 -4.39
N LYS A 49 0.21 5.16 -3.90
CA LYS A 49 1.29 5.91 -3.24
C LYS A 49 1.91 6.98 -4.13
N LYS A 50 2.10 6.71 -5.43
CA LYS A 50 2.55 7.74 -6.39
C LYS A 50 1.54 8.88 -6.52
N LYS A 51 0.24 8.58 -6.58
CA LYS A 51 -0.82 9.61 -6.58
C LYS A 51 -0.80 10.42 -5.29
N ILE A 52 -0.58 9.79 -4.15
CA ILE A 52 -0.44 10.46 -2.84
C ILE A 52 0.78 11.39 -2.86
N SER A 53 1.96 10.91 -3.25
CA SER A 53 3.19 11.71 -3.32
C SER A 53 3.01 12.94 -4.23
N LYS A 54 2.43 12.75 -5.41
CA LYS A 54 2.17 13.85 -6.35
C LYS A 54 1.21 14.91 -5.76
N ARG A 55 0.20 14.47 -5.00
CA ARG A 55 -0.73 15.37 -4.31
C ARG A 55 -0.12 15.99 -3.05
N GLN A 56 0.82 15.32 -2.40
CA GLN A 56 1.60 15.85 -1.29
C GLN A 56 2.55 16.97 -1.75
N GLU A 57 3.13 16.87 -2.94
CA GLU A 57 3.89 17.99 -3.53
C GLU A 57 3.01 19.22 -3.77
N SER A 58 1.72 19.03 -4.08
CA SER A 58 0.77 20.14 -4.15
C SER A 58 0.42 20.75 -2.79
N LEU A 59 0.69 20.05 -1.67
CA LEU A 59 0.51 20.60 -0.31
C LEU A 59 1.56 21.65 0.06
N SER A 60 2.72 21.67 -0.59
CA SER A 60 3.70 22.75 -0.38
C SER A 60 3.35 24.03 -1.15
N SER A 61 2.27 24.03 -1.93
CA SER A 61 1.78 25.22 -2.62
C SER A 61 1.31 26.29 -1.64
N ILE A 62 1.57 27.55 -1.99
CA ILE A 62 1.26 28.73 -1.17
C ILE A 62 -0.27 28.87 -0.96
N HIS A 63 -1.10 28.32 -1.85
CA HIS A 63 -2.55 28.41 -1.77
C HIS A 63 -3.17 27.49 -0.69
N ALA A 64 -3.83 28.10 0.30
CA ALA A 64 -4.53 27.36 1.36
C ALA A 64 -5.72 26.52 0.86
N GLY A 65 -6.36 26.96 -0.23
CA GLY A 65 -7.44 26.20 -0.90
C GLY A 65 -6.95 24.90 -1.52
N GLU A 66 -5.81 24.93 -2.21
CA GLU A 66 -5.17 23.74 -2.78
C GLU A 66 -4.75 22.75 -1.69
N ARG A 67 -4.27 23.26 -0.54
CA ARG A 67 -3.88 22.41 0.59
C ARG A 67 -5.04 21.63 1.19
N LYS A 68 -6.22 22.24 1.34
CA LYS A 68 -7.42 21.53 1.84
C LYS A 68 -7.88 20.45 0.85
N SER A 69 -7.94 20.77 -0.44
CA SER A 69 -8.35 19.82 -1.48
C SER A 69 -7.35 18.66 -1.60
N ALA A 70 -6.05 18.95 -1.61
CA ALA A 70 -5.00 17.94 -1.66
C ALA A 70 -5.04 17.01 -0.43
N LYS A 71 -5.29 17.54 0.79
CA LYS A 71 -5.48 16.70 1.99
C LYS A 71 -6.64 15.73 1.84
N ALA A 72 -7.82 16.22 1.42
CA ALA A 72 -9.01 15.38 1.25
C ALA A 72 -8.78 14.27 0.21
N ASP A 73 -8.09 14.59 -0.88
CA ASP A 73 -7.73 13.61 -1.90
C ASP A 73 -6.73 12.56 -1.39
N ILE A 74 -5.76 12.95 -0.56
CA ILE A 74 -4.83 12.01 0.08
C ILE A 74 -5.58 11.07 1.01
N THR A 75 -6.49 11.58 1.85
CA THR A 75 -7.29 10.73 2.77
C THR A 75 -8.16 9.74 2.00
N LYS A 76 -8.70 10.15 0.85
CA LYS A 76 -9.46 9.24 -0.03
C LYS A 76 -8.58 8.14 -0.63
N LEU A 77 -7.36 8.48 -1.06
CA LEU A 77 -6.40 7.52 -1.60
C LEU A 77 -5.89 6.55 -0.52
N GLU A 78 -5.70 7.01 0.72
CA GLU A 78 -5.37 6.15 1.87
C GLU A 78 -6.52 5.20 2.21
N LYS A 79 -7.77 5.67 2.10
CA LYS A 79 -8.93 4.80 2.26
C LYS A 79 -9.04 3.76 1.14
N GLU A 80 -8.84 4.15 -0.12
CA GLU A 80 -8.81 3.21 -1.24
C GLU A 80 -7.68 2.18 -1.08
N LEU A 81 -6.55 2.59 -0.49
CA LEU A 81 -5.47 1.70 -0.13
C LEU A 81 -5.93 0.67 0.93
N ALA A 82 -6.59 1.11 2.00
CA ALA A 82 -7.17 0.23 3.03
C ALA A 82 -8.20 -0.74 2.44
N ASP A 83 -9.08 -0.29 1.54
CA ASP A 83 -10.06 -1.15 0.87
C ASP A 83 -9.38 -2.25 0.03
N VAL A 84 -8.22 -1.97 -0.59
CA VAL A 84 -7.42 -2.97 -1.30
C VAL A 84 -6.89 -4.05 -0.35
N PHE A 85 -6.54 -3.67 0.89
CA PHE A 85 -6.16 -4.62 1.94
C PHE A 85 -7.35 -5.44 2.44
N GLU A 86 -8.52 -4.83 2.59
CA GLU A 86 -9.74 -5.57 2.99
C GLU A 86 -10.25 -6.52 1.90
N THR A 87 -10.11 -6.16 0.61
CA THR A 87 -10.52 -7.02 -0.52
C THR A 87 -9.63 -8.26 -0.67
N ILE A 88 -8.47 -8.26 -0.04
CA ILE A 88 -7.52 -9.37 -0.02
C ILE A 88 -7.87 -10.42 1.04
N GLN A 89 -8.76 -10.06 1.97
CA GLN A 89 -9.26 -10.87 3.08
C GLN A 89 -10.45 -11.75 2.66
#